data_AF-A0A382M940-F1
#
_entry.id   AF-A0A382M940-F1
#
_cell.length_a   1.000
_cell.length_b   1.000
_cell.length_c   1.000
_cell.angle_alpha   90.00
_cell.angle_beta   90.00
_cell.angle_gamma   90.00
#
_symmetry.space_group_name_H-M   'P 1'
#
loop_
_entity.id
_entity.type
_entity.pdbx_description
1 polymer ?
#
loop_
_entity_poly.entity_id
_entity_poly.type
_entity_poly.pdbx_seq_one_letter_code
_entity_poly.pdbx_strand_id
1 'polypeptide(L)' 'MNDQTKQQLQSDTFERLIQHLRERKDVQNIDLMNLAGFCRNCLSKWYRE' A
#
# COMPACT_ATOMS: atom_id res chain seq x y z
N MET A 1 -18.07 15.18 -4.81
CA MET A 1 -17.83 13.73 -4.64
C MET A 1 -18.43 13.34 -3.31
N ASN A 2 -19.30 12.34 -3.26
CA ASN A 2 -19.86 11.89 -1.98
C ASN A 2 -18.86 10.97 -1.24
N ASP A 3 -19.08 10.76 0.05
CA ASP A 3 -18.14 10.00 0.90
C ASP A 3 -18.02 8.54 0.47
N GLN A 4 -19.10 7.94 -0.03
CA GLN A 4 -19.09 6.56 -0.55
C GLN A 4 -18.19 6.42 -1.78
N THR A 5 -18.30 7.33 -2.75
CA THR A 5 -17.43 7.36 -3.94
C THR A 5 -15.98 7.61 -3.53
N LYS A 6 -15.73 8.48 -2.54
CA LYS A 6 -14.37 8.71 -2.02
C LYS A 6 -13.77 7.44 -1.43
N GLN A 7 -14.54 6.73 -0.60
CA GLN A 7 -14.09 5.50 0.03
C GLN A 7 -13.80 4.39 -0.99
N GLN A 8 -14.64 4.26 -2.02
CA GLN A 8 -14.40 3.28 -3.09
C GLN A 8 -13.09 3.58 -3.83
N LEU A 9 -12.88 4.84 -4.23
CA LEU A 9 -11.64 5.25 -4.93
C LEU A 9 -10.40 5.01 -4.08
N GLN A 10 -10.47 5.26 -2.77
CA GLN A 10 -9.38 4.99 -1.85
C GLN A 10 -9.08 3.48 -1.75
N SER A 11 -10.13 2.64 -1.65
CA SER A 11 -9.98 1.18 -1.63
C SER A 11 -9.34 0.67 -2.92
N ASP A 12 -9.84 1.10 -4.08
CA ASP A 12 -9.33 0.69 -5.39
C ASP A 12 -7.86 1.12 -5.59
N THR A 13 -7.52 2.31 -5.11
CA THR A 13 -6.13 2.81 -5.14
C THR A 13 -5.21 1.96 -4.26
N PHE A 14 -5.69 1.57 -3.07
CA PHE A 14 -4.91 0.73 -2.16
C PHE A 14 -4.68 -0.67 -2.75
N GLU A 15 -5.72 -1.31 -3.30
CA GLU A 15 -5.60 -2.60 -3.98
C GLU A 15 -4.60 -2.55 -5.14
N ARG A 16 -4.64 -1.48 -5.94
CA ARG A 16 -3.68 -1.27 -7.03
C ARG A 16 -2.24 -1.14 -6.52
N LEU A 17 -2.02 -0.44 -5.42
CA LEU A 17 -0.70 -0.32 -4.79
C LEU A 17 -0.20 -1.70 -4.31
N ILE A 18 -1.05 -2.47 -3.64
CA ILE A 18 -0.70 -3.81 -3.18
C ILE A 18 -0.32 -4.71 -4.36
N GLN A 19 -1.09 -4.67 -5.45
CA GLN A 19 -0.78 -5.45 -6.65
C GLN A 19 0.57 -5.03 -7.26
N HIS A 20 0.82 -3.73 -7.39
CA HIS A 20 2.10 -3.22 -7.89
C HIS A 20 3.29 -3.71 -7.05
N LEU A 21 3.17 -3.66 -5.73
CA LEU A 21 4.21 -4.11 -4.80
C LEU A 21 4.40 -5.64 -4.79
N ARG A 22 3.38 -6.42 -5.15
CA ARG A 22 3.45 -7.89 -5.32
C ARG A 22 4.17 -8.29 -6.61
N GLU A 23 3.99 -7.52 -7.68
CA GLU A 23 4.68 -7.72 -8.95
C GLU A 23 6.16 -7.33 -8.86
N ARG A 24 6.46 -6.23 -8.15
CA ARG A 24 7.82 -5.73 -7.91
C ARG A 24 8.53 -6.45 -6.77
N LYS A 25 8.77 -7.75 -6.93
CA LYS A 25 9.50 -8.58 -5.94
C LYS A 25 10.99 -8.24 -5.84
N ASP A 26 11.53 -7.56 -6.84
CA ASP A 26 12.90 -7.05 -6.89
C ASP A 26 13.16 -5.95 -5.87
N VAL A 27 12.13 -5.20 -5.47
CA VAL A 27 12.25 -4.12 -4.49
C VAL A 27 12.19 -4.69 -3.08
N GLN A 28 13.27 -4.58 -2.31
CA GLN A 28 13.29 -5.14 -0.96
C GLN A 28 12.55 -4.26 0.05
N ASN A 29 12.04 -4.87 1.12
CA ASN A 29 11.41 -4.11 2.20
C ASN A 29 12.38 -3.15 2.90
N ILE A 30 13.66 -3.52 3.00
CA ILE A 30 14.69 -2.67 3.63
C ILE A 30 14.92 -1.39 2.80
N ASP A 31 14.91 -1.49 1.48
CA ASP A 31 15.08 -0.33 0.59
C ASP A 31 13.88 0.63 0.72
N LEU A 32 12.67 0.08 0.76
CA LEU A 32 11.45 0.88 1.00
C LEU A 32 11.50 1.57 2.37
N MET A 33 11.91 0.86 3.43
CA MET A 33 12.06 1.45 4.75
C MET A 33 13.08 2.59 4.76
N ASN A 34 14.25 2.38 4.16
CA ASN A 34 15.33 3.36 4.16
C ASN A 34 14.97 4.62 3.37
N LEU A 35 14.22 4.48 2.26
CA LEU A 35 13.87 5.59 1.39
C LEU A 35 12.60 6.33 1.85
N ALA A 36 11.54 5.59 2.18
CA ALA A 36 10.20 6.13 2.38
C ALA A 36 9.68 6.02 3.83
N GLY A 37 10.42 5.37 4.73
CA GLY A 37 10.02 5.20 6.13
C GLY A 37 8.89 4.17 6.34
N PHE A 38 8.49 3.43 5.31
CA PHE A 38 7.54 2.31 5.43
C PHE A 38 7.86 1.21 4.41
N CYS A 39 7.35 0.00 4.65
CA CYS A 39 7.46 -1.11 3.70
C CYS A 39 6.17 -1.95 3.68
N ARG A 40 6.20 -3.09 2.96
CA ARG A 40 5.05 -4.01 2.87
C ARG A 40 4.55 -4.49 4.23
N ASN A 41 5.47 -4.70 5.19
CA ASN A 41 5.10 -5.13 6.55
C ASN A 41 4.35 -4.03 7.32
N CYS A 42 4.69 -2.76 7.08
CA CYS A 42 3.98 -1.63 7.67
C CYS A 42 2.55 -1.56 7.14
N LEU A 43 2.36 -1.72 5.82
CA LEU A 43 1.03 -1.79 5.19
C LEU A 43 0.19 -2.93 5.79
N SER A 44 0.78 -4.12 5.96
CA SER A 44 0.10 -5.26 6.60
C SER A 44 -0.26 -4.99 8.06
N LYS A 45 0.54 -4.21 8.78
CA LYS A 45 0.23 -3.80 10.16
C LYS A 45 -0.94 -2.83 10.19
N TRP A 46 -0.91 -1.77 9.40
CA TRP A 46 -1.99 -0.78 9.34
C TRP A 46 -3.32 -1.36 8.87
N TYR A 47 -3.30 -2.35 7.99
CA TYR A 47 -4.52 -3.03 7.57
C TYR A 47 -5.17 -3.87 8.69
N ARG A 48 -4.38 -4.28 9.70
CA ARG A 48 -4.87 -5.04 10.85
C ARG A 48 -5.33 -4.16 12.02
N GLU A 49 -4.95 -2.88 12.03
CA GLU A 49 -5.34 -1.90 13.05
C GLU A 49 -6.78 -1.43 12.81
#